data_AF-E6TKG1-F1
#
_entry.id   AF-E6TKG1-F1
#
_cell.length_a   1.000
_cell.length_b   1.000
_cell.length_c   1.000
_cell.angle_alpha   90.00
_cell.angle_beta   90.00
_cell.angle_gamma   90.00
#
_symmetry.space_group_name_H-M   'P 1'
#
loop_
_entity.id
_entity.type
_entity.pdbx_description
1 polymer ?
#
loop_
_entity_poly.entity_id
_entity_poly.type
_entity_poly.pdbx_seq_one_letter_code
_entity_poly.pdbx_strand_id
1 'polypeptide(L)'
;MPHVATDKELVKAKRDSWYSVPTHDYVKSGRLHITLATDSGYSGKVTWKDTAKLQLESRLCDIIPLFEHWAARDAERKEVERQRQIAAREHREREDVIAMEAYRQQALADRLIADLKAWELAGRLRTYLAAQRTRVDAMTDVDERSAAEEWLKWCDRYVAERDPTSQPVRQPKVKEPGYTELQEFRKRLGFVTSYW
;
A
#
# COMPACT_ATOMS: atom_id res chain seq x y z
N MET A 1 31.25 -41.96 4.42
CA MET A 1 31.28 -43.44 4.59
C MET A 1 29.85 -43.94 4.54
N PRO A 2 29.58 -45.20 4.14
CA PRO A 2 28.21 -45.75 4.26
C PRO A 2 27.74 -45.62 5.71
N HIS A 3 26.53 -45.07 5.90
CA HIS A 3 25.97 -44.91 7.24
C HIS A 3 25.52 -46.26 7.77
N VAL A 4 25.87 -46.55 9.02
CA VAL A 4 25.38 -47.73 9.72
C VAL A 4 24.20 -47.29 10.58
N ALA A 5 23.00 -47.70 10.17
CA ALA A 5 21.75 -47.35 10.83
C ALA A 5 21.76 -47.80 12.31
N THR A 6 21.48 -46.88 13.21
CA THR A 6 21.37 -47.18 14.64
C THR A 6 19.99 -47.77 14.96
N ASP A 7 19.88 -48.66 15.97
CA ASP A 7 18.59 -49.26 16.37
C ASP A 7 17.49 -48.22 16.64
N LYS A 8 17.87 -47.07 17.21
CA LYS A 8 16.96 -45.94 17.45
C LYS A 8 16.42 -45.32 16.16
N GLU A 9 17.24 -45.25 15.11
CA GLU A 9 16.86 -44.69 13.81
C GLU A 9 15.97 -45.65 13.03
N LEU A 10 16.21 -46.96 13.15
CA LEU A 10 15.33 -47.99 12.60
C LEU A 10 13.95 -48.00 13.27
N VAL A 11 13.90 -47.84 14.60
CA VAL A 11 12.63 -47.70 15.34
C VAL A 11 11.91 -46.42 14.93
N LYS A 12 12.64 -45.30 14.77
CA LYS A 12 12.06 -44.03 14.35
C LYS A 12 11.54 -44.08 12.91
N ALA A 13 12.27 -44.69 11.98
CA ALA A 13 11.85 -44.85 10.58
C ALA A 13 10.62 -45.76 10.44
N LYS A 14 10.45 -46.73 11.35
CA LYS A 14 9.22 -47.55 11.42
C LYS A 14 8.02 -46.78 11.96
N ARG A 15 8.23 -45.82 12.87
CA ARG A 15 7.16 -45.03 13.49
C ARG A 15 6.72 -43.85 12.62
N ASP A 16 7.67 -43.18 11.98
CA ASP A 16 7.47 -41.91 11.29
C ASP A 16 7.72 -42.09 9.79
N SER A 17 6.66 -42.19 8.97
CA SER A 17 6.77 -42.52 7.52
C SER A 17 7.53 -41.49 6.67
N TRP A 18 7.71 -40.27 7.18
CA TRP A 18 8.44 -39.18 6.53
C TRP A 18 9.95 -39.19 6.87
N TYR A 19 10.38 -39.99 7.85
CA TYR A 19 11.77 -40.06 8.28
C TYR A 19 12.52 -41.16 7.52
N SER A 20 13.54 -40.77 6.76
CA SER A 20 14.45 -41.69 6.06
C SER A 20 15.79 -41.75 6.78
N VAL A 21 16.30 -42.96 6.99
CA VAL A 21 17.62 -43.16 7.59
C VAL A 21 18.69 -42.66 6.62
N PRO A 22 19.66 -41.83 7.05
CA PRO A 22 20.74 -41.37 6.19
C PRO A 22 21.48 -42.54 5.54
N THR A 23 21.90 -42.39 4.29
CA THR A 23 22.65 -43.43 3.57
C THR A 23 24.16 -43.34 3.80
N HIS A 24 24.64 -42.17 4.26
CA HIS A 24 26.07 -41.89 4.40
C HIS A 24 26.37 -41.06 5.65
N ASP A 25 27.44 -41.45 6.33
CA ASP A 25 28.09 -40.67 7.38
C ASP A 25 29.09 -39.69 6.78
N TYR A 26 28.97 -38.43 7.15
CA TYR A 26 29.92 -37.39 6.78
C TYR A 26 31.16 -37.48 7.68
N VAL A 27 32.29 -37.83 7.07
CA VAL A 27 33.60 -37.83 7.74
C VAL A 27 34.42 -36.66 7.22
N LYS A 28 35.13 -35.98 8.12
CA LYS A 28 36.01 -34.86 7.75
C LYS A 28 37.09 -35.36 6.78
N SER A 29 37.19 -34.71 5.62
CA SER A 29 38.18 -35.06 4.59
C SER A 29 39.62 -34.69 4.95
N GLY A 30 39.81 -33.87 5.99
CA GLY A 30 41.12 -33.29 6.34
C GLY A 30 41.66 -32.31 5.29
N ARG A 31 40.82 -31.90 4.32
CA ARG A 31 41.19 -31.01 3.21
C ARG A 31 40.33 -29.75 3.25
N LEU A 32 40.98 -28.60 3.12
CA LEU A 32 40.34 -27.30 3.11
C LEU A 32 39.84 -26.94 1.70
N HIS A 33 38.73 -26.22 1.68
CA HIS A 33 38.09 -25.75 0.47
C HIS A 33 37.53 -24.35 0.73
N ILE A 34 37.98 -23.36 -0.04
CA ILE A 34 37.44 -22.00 0.00
C ILE A 34 36.66 -21.78 -1.29
N THR A 35 35.43 -21.28 -1.15
CA THR A 35 34.61 -20.87 -2.28
C THR A 35 34.18 -19.43 -2.05
N LEU A 36 34.53 -18.56 -3.00
CA LEU A 36 34.13 -17.18 -3.02
C LEU A 36 33.05 -17.01 -4.10
N ALA A 37 31.89 -16.51 -3.69
CA ALA A 37 30.87 -16.08 -4.62
C ALA A 37 31.29 -14.71 -5.19
N THR A 38 31.60 -14.68 -6.48
CA THR A 38 31.72 -13.43 -7.23
C THR A 38 30.34 -13.05 -7.78
N ASP A 39 30.14 -11.76 -8.01
CA ASP A 39 28.83 -11.12 -8.15
C ASP A 39 28.01 -11.52 -9.39
N SER A 40 28.53 -12.36 -10.29
CA SER A 40 27.74 -12.82 -11.43
C SER A 40 26.71 -13.85 -10.97
N GLY A 41 25.44 -13.43 -10.96
CA GLY A 41 24.29 -14.33 -10.85
C GLY A 41 24.48 -15.51 -11.79
N TYR A 42 24.48 -16.72 -11.22
CA TYR A 42 24.56 -18.04 -11.85
C TYR A 42 25.93 -18.66 -12.23
N SER A 43 27.08 -17.96 -12.34
CA SER A 43 28.33 -18.65 -12.74
C SER A 43 29.65 -18.21 -12.08
N GLY A 44 29.63 -17.23 -11.18
CA GLY A 44 30.86 -16.58 -10.71
C GLY A 44 31.47 -17.18 -9.45
N LYS A 45 31.52 -18.49 -9.25
CA LYS A 45 32.17 -19.01 -8.03
C LYS A 45 33.64 -19.29 -8.29
N VAL A 46 34.53 -18.60 -7.59
CA VAL A 46 35.94 -18.95 -7.57
C VAL A 46 36.17 -19.92 -6.42
N THR A 47 36.83 -21.02 -6.74
CA THR A 47 36.97 -22.14 -5.84
C THR A 47 38.44 -22.57 -5.77
N TRP A 48 38.95 -22.70 -4.55
CA TRP A 48 40.28 -23.21 -4.27
C TRP A 48 40.21 -24.39 -3.31
N LYS A 49 40.90 -25.47 -3.66
CA LYS A 49 40.87 -26.76 -2.93
C LYS A 49 42.29 -27.17 -2.56
N ASP A 50 42.43 -27.78 -1.39
CA ASP A 50 43.60 -28.58 -1.09
C ASP A 50 43.75 -29.75 -2.07
N THR A 51 44.96 -29.92 -2.57
CA THR A 51 45.32 -31.07 -3.40
C THR A 51 46.54 -31.76 -2.80
N ALA A 52 46.83 -32.98 -3.26
CA ALA A 52 47.97 -33.75 -2.78
C ALA A 52 49.33 -33.04 -2.97
N LYS A 53 49.40 -32.03 -3.86
CA LYS A 53 50.63 -31.31 -4.19
C LYS A 53 50.60 -29.83 -3.77
N LEU A 54 49.46 -29.32 -3.31
CA LEU A 54 49.26 -27.90 -3.05
C LEU A 54 48.32 -27.72 -1.86
N GLN A 55 48.86 -27.09 -0.81
CA GLN A 55 48.11 -26.69 0.37
C GLN A 55 47.54 -25.28 0.18
N LEU A 56 46.31 -25.08 0.63
CA LEU A 56 45.57 -23.84 0.44
C LEU A 56 46.21 -22.66 1.19
N GLU A 57 46.90 -22.93 2.29
CA GLU A 57 47.66 -21.95 3.08
C GLU A 57 48.70 -21.22 2.21
N SER A 58 49.32 -21.94 1.26
CA SER A 58 50.29 -21.35 0.32
C SER A 58 49.66 -20.37 -0.68
N ARG A 59 48.33 -20.43 -0.86
CA ARG A 59 47.57 -19.55 -1.75
C ARG A 59 46.87 -18.41 -1.02
N LEU A 60 47.06 -18.26 0.28
CA LEU A 60 46.40 -17.19 1.04
C LEU A 60 46.74 -15.79 0.50
N CYS A 61 47.97 -15.58 0.04
CA CYS A 61 48.38 -14.32 -0.59
C CYS A 61 47.62 -14.01 -1.89
N ASP A 62 47.08 -15.01 -2.59
CA ASP A 62 46.24 -14.83 -3.78
C ASP A 62 44.76 -14.67 -3.40
N ILE A 63 44.32 -15.39 -2.37
CA ILE A 63 42.91 -15.46 -1.95
C ILE A 63 42.49 -14.17 -1.25
N ILE A 64 43.34 -13.62 -0.37
CA ILE A 64 43.00 -12.44 0.44
C ILE A 64 42.72 -11.20 -0.43
N PRO A 65 43.58 -10.80 -1.40
CA PRO A 65 43.31 -9.64 -2.24
C PRO A 65 42.05 -9.81 -3.10
N LEU A 66 41.80 -11.03 -3.58
CA LEU A 66 40.58 -11.30 -4.36
C LEU A 66 39.34 -11.19 -3.47
N PHE A 67 39.41 -11.68 -2.24
CA PHE A 67 38.34 -11.52 -1.25
C PHE A 67 38.06 -10.05 -0.96
N GLU A 68 39.09 -9.25 -0.68
CA GLU A 68 38.96 -7.81 -0.40
C GLU A 68 38.32 -7.05 -1.57
N HIS A 69 38.75 -7.34 -2.80
CA HIS A 69 38.18 -6.76 -4.02
C HIS A 69 36.68 -7.04 -4.14
N TRP A 70 36.26 -8.30 -3.93
CA TRP A 70 34.85 -8.67 -4.02
C TRP A 70 34.03 -8.16 -2.84
N ALA A 71 34.61 -8.08 -1.64
CA ALA A 71 33.97 -7.47 -0.49
C ALA A 71 33.70 -5.97 -0.72
N ALA A 72 34.66 -5.24 -1.29
CA ALA A 72 34.49 -3.85 -1.67
C ALA A 72 33.39 -3.67 -2.73
N ARG A 73 33.37 -4.53 -3.76
CA ARG A 73 32.30 -4.50 -4.79
C ARG A 73 30.92 -4.83 -4.24
N ASP A 74 30.81 -5.80 -3.33
CA ASP A 74 29.53 -6.14 -2.70
C ASP A 74 29.04 -4.99 -1.80
N ALA A 75 29.94 -4.31 -1.09
CA ALA A 75 29.62 -3.14 -0.30
C ALA A 75 29.13 -1.98 -1.18
N GLU A 76 29.80 -1.69 -2.30
CA GLU A 76 29.37 -0.68 -3.27
C GLU A 76 28.00 -1.00 -3.85
N ARG A 77 27.78 -2.26 -4.28
CA ARG A 77 26.47 -2.72 -4.76
C ARG A 77 25.37 -2.56 -3.73
N LYS A 78 25.62 -2.95 -2.48
CA LYS A 78 24.67 -2.78 -1.37
C LYS A 78 24.36 -1.32 -1.12
N GLU A 79 25.36 -0.45 -1.19
CA GLU A 79 25.16 0.99 -1.03
C GLU A 79 24.33 1.57 -2.19
N VAL A 80 24.64 1.22 -3.44
CA VAL A 80 23.83 1.63 -4.60
C VAL A 80 22.38 1.15 -4.48
N GLU A 81 22.17 -0.09 -4.05
CA GLU A 81 20.84 -0.65 -3.84
C GLU A 81 20.11 0.06 -2.69
N ARG A 82 20.79 0.34 -1.58
CA ARG A 82 20.26 1.13 -0.46
C ARG A 82 19.84 2.53 -0.92
N GLN A 83 20.67 3.21 -1.71
CA GLN A 83 20.38 4.53 -2.26
C GLN A 83 19.17 4.47 -3.22
N ARG A 84 19.07 3.44 -4.06
CA ARG A 84 17.89 3.22 -4.92
C ARG A 84 16.62 3.02 -4.10
N GLN A 85 16.69 2.24 -3.03
CA GLN A 85 15.55 2.01 -2.14
C GLN A 85 15.10 3.28 -1.42
N ILE A 86 16.07 4.11 -0.97
CA ILE A 86 15.79 5.41 -0.37
C ILE A 86 15.15 6.35 -1.39
N ALA A 87 15.74 6.51 -2.57
CA ALA A 87 15.21 7.36 -3.61
C ALA A 87 13.80 6.92 -4.06
N ALA A 88 13.57 5.61 -4.20
CA ALA A 88 12.26 5.06 -4.53
C ALA A 88 11.23 5.31 -3.41
N ARG A 89 11.66 5.26 -2.15
CA ARG A 89 10.80 5.60 -1.01
C ARG A 89 10.45 7.08 -1.00
N GLU A 90 11.43 7.97 -1.14
CA GLU A 90 11.20 9.41 -1.20
C GLU A 90 10.29 9.79 -2.38
N HIS A 91 10.48 9.16 -3.54
CA HIS A 91 9.62 9.36 -4.69
C HIS A 91 8.16 8.99 -4.39
N ARG A 92 7.94 7.81 -3.78
CA ARG A 92 6.60 7.36 -3.37
C ARG A 92 5.98 8.30 -2.33
N GLU A 93 6.75 8.75 -1.36
CA GLU A 93 6.27 9.70 -0.33
C GLU A 93 5.84 11.03 -0.96
N ARG A 94 6.57 11.54 -1.97
CA ARG A 94 6.17 12.74 -2.71
C ARG A 94 4.88 12.54 -3.52
N GLU A 95 4.76 11.41 -4.21
CA GLU A 95 3.53 11.05 -4.93
C GLU A 95 2.32 10.97 -3.99
N ASP A 96 2.49 10.39 -2.81
CA ASP A 96 1.43 10.24 -1.81
C ASP A 96 0.97 11.60 -1.27
N VAL A 97 1.89 12.54 -1.05
CA VAL A 97 1.55 13.93 -0.68
C VAL A 97 0.71 14.59 -1.77
N ILE A 98 1.13 14.50 -3.03
CA ILE A 98 0.39 15.10 -4.16
C ILE A 98 -0.99 14.47 -4.31
N ALA A 99 -1.10 13.14 -4.19
CA ALA A 99 -2.37 12.43 -4.27
C ALA A 99 -3.32 12.82 -3.12
N MET A 100 -2.80 12.98 -1.90
CA MET A 100 -3.56 13.42 -0.74
C MET A 100 -4.12 14.84 -0.92
N GLU A 101 -3.29 15.77 -1.40
CA GLU A 101 -3.71 17.15 -1.66
C GLU A 101 -4.79 17.21 -2.74
N ALA A 102 -4.60 16.49 -3.83
CA ALA A 102 -5.55 16.45 -4.93
C ALA A 102 -6.89 15.81 -4.52
N TYR A 103 -6.86 14.76 -3.68
CA TYR A 103 -8.07 14.20 -3.07
C TYR A 103 -8.82 15.22 -2.22
N ARG A 104 -8.10 15.95 -1.35
CA ARG A 104 -8.70 17.00 -0.50
C ARG A 104 -9.35 18.10 -1.34
N GLN A 105 -8.69 18.54 -2.39
CA GLN A 105 -9.23 19.54 -3.31
C GLN A 105 -10.48 19.04 -4.02
N GLN A 106 -10.49 17.79 -4.50
CA GLN A 106 -11.67 17.22 -5.13
C GLN A 106 -12.84 17.10 -4.15
N ALA A 107 -12.62 16.64 -2.93
CA ALA A 107 -13.68 16.53 -1.92
C ALA A 107 -14.27 17.90 -1.54
N LEU A 108 -13.44 18.95 -1.49
CA LEU A 108 -13.91 20.33 -1.30
C LEU A 108 -14.73 20.82 -2.49
N ALA A 109 -14.28 20.53 -3.72
CA ALA A 109 -15.02 20.87 -4.94
C ALA A 109 -16.38 20.16 -5.01
N ASP A 110 -16.41 18.86 -4.72
CA ASP A 110 -17.64 18.06 -4.69
C ASP A 110 -18.61 18.60 -3.64
N ARG A 111 -18.11 19.01 -2.46
CA ARG A 111 -18.92 19.64 -1.43
C ARG A 111 -19.48 20.99 -1.88
N LEU A 112 -18.66 21.84 -2.50
CA LEU A 112 -19.09 23.14 -3.02
C LEU A 112 -20.19 22.97 -4.07
N ILE A 113 -20.03 22.01 -4.98
CA ILE A 113 -21.04 21.69 -6.01
C ILE A 113 -22.34 21.18 -5.36
N ALA A 114 -22.24 20.33 -4.33
CA ALA A 114 -23.39 19.84 -3.60
C ALA A 114 -24.15 20.98 -2.88
N ASP A 115 -23.42 21.89 -2.22
CA ASP A 115 -23.99 23.04 -1.55
C ASP A 115 -24.66 23.99 -2.57
N LEU A 116 -24.02 24.25 -3.73
CA LEU A 116 -24.65 25.04 -4.80
C LEU A 116 -25.97 24.41 -5.27
N LYS A 117 -25.99 23.10 -5.52
CA LYS A 117 -27.22 22.39 -5.94
C LYS A 117 -28.32 22.44 -4.87
N ALA A 118 -27.94 22.30 -3.60
CA ALA A 118 -28.88 22.37 -2.49
C ALA A 118 -29.49 23.79 -2.37
N TRP A 119 -28.66 24.83 -2.53
CA TRP A 119 -29.11 26.22 -2.54
C TRP A 119 -30.05 26.51 -3.72
N GLU A 120 -29.71 26.09 -4.93
CA GLU A 120 -30.58 26.26 -6.11
C GLU A 120 -31.93 25.56 -5.92
N LEU A 121 -31.93 24.34 -5.38
CA LEU A 121 -33.15 23.59 -5.10
C LEU A 121 -33.99 24.30 -4.03
N ALA A 122 -33.38 24.78 -2.96
CA ALA A 122 -34.07 25.55 -1.92
C ALA A 122 -34.72 26.81 -2.50
N GLY A 123 -34.02 27.55 -3.36
CA GLY A 123 -34.58 28.71 -4.08
C GLY A 123 -35.80 28.34 -4.91
N ARG A 124 -35.72 27.27 -5.72
CA ARG A 124 -36.85 26.79 -6.54
C ARG A 124 -38.05 26.36 -5.68
N LEU A 125 -37.80 25.67 -4.57
CA LEU A 125 -38.85 25.26 -3.63
C LEU A 125 -39.52 26.47 -2.98
N ARG A 126 -38.77 27.51 -2.57
CA ARG A 126 -39.34 28.75 -2.03
C ARG A 126 -40.27 29.43 -3.05
N THR A 127 -39.87 29.50 -4.32
CA THR A 127 -40.71 30.05 -5.40
C THR A 127 -41.99 29.23 -5.58
N TYR A 128 -41.88 27.90 -5.58
CA TYR A 128 -43.04 27.01 -5.69
C TYR A 128 -44.00 27.17 -4.50
N LEU A 129 -43.49 27.19 -3.27
CA LEU A 129 -44.29 27.38 -2.05
C LEU A 129 -44.95 28.76 -1.99
N ALA A 130 -44.30 29.80 -2.51
CA ALA A 130 -44.91 31.12 -2.63
C ALA A 130 -46.14 31.09 -3.55
N ALA A 131 -46.06 30.39 -4.69
CA ALA A 131 -47.20 30.21 -5.58
C ALA A 131 -48.32 29.37 -4.95
N GLN A 132 -47.98 28.36 -4.13
CA GLN A 132 -48.97 27.56 -3.39
C GLN A 132 -49.67 28.39 -2.31
N ARG A 133 -48.97 29.26 -1.59
CA ARG A 133 -49.60 30.18 -0.61
C ARG A 133 -50.68 31.05 -1.24
N THR A 134 -50.40 31.64 -2.41
CA THR A 134 -51.42 32.43 -3.13
C THR A 134 -52.67 31.61 -3.47
N ARG A 135 -52.54 30.30 -3.72
CA ARG A 135 -53.69 29.41 -3.96
C ARG A 135 -54.45 29.12 -2.67
N VAL A 136 -53.74 28.86 -1.57
CA VAL A 136 -54.33 28.62 -0.25
C VAL A 136 -55.08 29.85 0.28
N ASP A 137 -54.52 31.04 0.07
CA ASP A 137 -55.18 32.31 0.43
C ASP A 137 -56.52 32.48 -0.29
N ALA A 138 -56.62 32.00 -1.54
CA ALA A 138 -57.84 32.05 -2.35
C ALA A 138 -58.88 30.97 -2.01
N MET A 139 -58.56 29.98 -1.17
CA MET A 139 -59.49 28.90 -0.79
C MET A 139 -60.62 29.44 0.08
N THR A 140 -61.87 29.01 -0.15
CA THR A 140 -63.03 29.50 0.62
C THR A 140 -63.36 28.59 1.81
N ASP A 141 -62.99 27.33 1.74
CA ASP A 141 -63.14 26.35 2.82
C ASP A 141 -62.09 26.59 3.92
N VAL A 142 -62.56 26.77 5.15
CA VAL A 142 -61.72 27.11 6.30
C VAL A 142 -60.90 25.91 6.80
N ASP A 143 -61.49 24.71 6.75
CA ASP A 143 -60.84 23.50 7.24
C ASP A 143 -59.75 23.03 6.26
N GLU A 144 -60.05 23.07 4.95
CA GLU A 144 -59.05 22.76 3.92
C GLU A 144 -57.91 23.80 3.89
N ARG A 145 -58.22 25.08 4.08
CA ARG A 145 -57.20 26.15 4.17
C ARG A 145 -56.27 25.90 5.36
N SER A 146 -56.82 25.60 6.54
CA SER A 146 -56.04 25.35 7.75
C SER A 146 -55.08 24.16 7.58
N ALA A 147 -55.56 23.04 7.01
CA ALA A 147 -54.72 21.88 6.72
C ALA A 147 -53.60 22.19 5.71
N ALA A 148 -53.90 23.00 4.68
CA ALA A 148 -52.92 23.42 3.69
C ALA A 148 -51.85 24.37 4.29
N GLU A 149 -52.22 25.26 5.22
CA GLU A 149 -51.27 26.11 5.95
C GLU A 149 -50.32 25.31 6.83
N GLU A 150 -50.81 24.28 7.53
CA GLU A 150 -49.96 23.38 8.33
C GLU A 150 -48.95 22.63 7.46
N TRP A 151 -49.39 22.15 6.30
CA TRP A 151 -48.51 21.53 5.32
C TRP A 151 -47.43 22.48 4.80
N LEU A 152 -47.81 23.72 4.46
CA LEU A 152 -46.84 24.74 4.00
C LEU A 152 -45.81 25.08 5.08
N LYS A 153 -46.22 25.17 6.36
CA LYS A 153 -45.30 25.37 7.49
C LYS A 153 -44.30 24.21 7.63
N TRP A 154 -44.74 22.98 7.41
CA TRP A 154 -43.82 21.83 7.38
C TRP A 154 -42.84 21.93 6.21
N CYS A 155 -43.33 22.29 5.01
CA CYS A 155 -42.47 22.48 3.84
C CYS A 155 -41.42 23.58 4.05
N ASP A 156 -41.75 24.70 4.68
CA ASP A 156 -40.79 25.76 4.99
C ASP A 156 -39.66 25.27 5.88
N ARG A 157 -40.00 24.48 6.92
CA ARG A 157 -39.01 23.88 7.82
C ARG A 157 -38.10 22.92 7.07
N TYR A 158 -38.68 22.07 6.22
CA TYR A 158 -37.94 21.13 5.39
C TYR A 158 -36.93 21.84 4.46
N VAL A 159 -37.35 22.95 3.82
CA VAL A 159 -36.49 23.76 2.95
C VAL A 159 -35.39 24.43 3.76
N ALA A 160 -35.70 25.00 4.93
CA ALA A 160 -34.73 25.68 5.79
C ALA A 160 -33.65 24.72 6.35
N GLU A 161 -34.02 23.48 6.67
CA GLU A 161 -33.05 22.46 7.13
C GLU A 161 -32.06 22.02 6.03
N ARG A 162 -32.50 22.07 4.77
CA ARG A 162 -31.71 21.64 3.61
C ARG A 162 -30.98 22.78 2.92
N ASP A 163 -31.30 24.02 3.27
CA ASP A 163 -30.64 25.20 2.71
C ASP A 163 -29.24 25.37 3.34
N PRO A 164 -28.17 25.30 2.55
CA PRO A 164 -26.81 25.46 3.07
C PRO A 164 -26.55 26.88 3.58
N THR A 165 -27.34 27.88 3.18
CA THR A 165 -27.21 29.27 3.67
C THR A 165 -27.79 29.47 5.07
N SER A 166 -28.61 28.54 5.55
CA SER A 166 -29.14 28.55 6.91
C SER A 166 -28.10 28.13 7.96
N GLN A 167 -26.96 27.59 7.53
CA GLN A 167 -25.86 27.20 8.41
C GLN A 167 -24.70 28.22 8.35
N PRO A 168 -23.92 28.41 9.42
CA PRO A 168 -22.75 29.27 9.38
C PRO A 168 -21.74 28.77 8.35
N VAL A 169 -21.17 29.69 7.56
CA VAL A 169 -20.08 29.38 6.63
C VAL A 169 -18.89 28.84 7.42
N ARG A 170 -18.62 27.53 7.27
CA ARG A 170 -17.49 26.83 7.88
C ARG A 170 -16.80 26.00 6.83
N GLN A 171 -15.48 25.88 6.93
CA GLN A 171 -14.73 24.99 6.06
C GLN A 171 -15.20 23.54 6.28
N PRO A 172 -15.61 22.82 5.22
CA PRO A 172 -16.02 21.44 5.35
C PRO A 172 -14.88 20.59 5.89
N LYS A 173 -15.18 19.75 6.89
CA LYS A 173 -14.23 18.73 7.36
C LYS A 173 -14.18 17.62 6.33
N VAL A 174 -13.12 17.59 5.53
CA VAL A 174 -12.85 16.48 4.60
C VAL A 174 -12.25 15.33 5.40
N LYS A 175 -12.88 14.15 5.32
CA LYS A 175 -12.33 12.91 5.89
C LYS A 175 -11.08 12.53 5.10
N GLU A 176 -10.03 12.09 5.80
CA GLU A 176 -8.85 11.57 5.13
C GLU A 176 -9.22 10.34 4.26
N PRO A 177 -8.64 10.23 3.06
CA PRO A 177 -8.92 9.13 2.16
C PRO A 177 -8.51 7.81 2.79
N GLY A 178 -9.33 6.78 2.60
CA GLY A 178 -8.94 5.42 2.86
C GLY A 178 -7.85 4.94 1.90
N TYR A 179 -7.24 3.79 2.19
CA TYR A 179 -6.19 3.20 1.36
C TYR A 179 -6.62 3.01 -0.11
N THR A 180 -7.83 2.50 -0.34
CA THR A 180 -8.39 2.25 -1.67
C THR A 180 -8.65 3.55 -2.45
N GLU A 181 -9.21 4.56 -1.78
CA GLU A 181 -9.50 5.87 -2.40
C GLU A 181 -8.20 6.57 -2.80
N LEU A 182 -7.16 6.48 -1.97
CA LEU A 182 -5.84 7.03 -2.29
C LEU A 182 -5.19 6.28 -3.48
N GLN A 183 -5.34 4.95 -3.56
CA GLN A 183 -4.84 4.18 -4.71
C GLN A 183 -5.53 4.54 -6.02
N GLU A 184 -6.86 4.69 -6.01
CA GLU A 184 -7.59 5.15 -7.19
C GLU A 184 -7.13 6.55 -7.62
N PHE A 185 -6.88 7.43 -6.65
CA PHE A 185 -6.40 8.77 -6.91
C PHE A 185 -4.97 8.77 -7.51
N ARG A 186 -4.07 7.95 -6.95
CA ARG A 186 -2.72 7.74 -7.52
C ARG A 186 -2.79 7.26 -8.97
N LYS A 187 -3.67 6.30 -9.25
CA LYS A 187 -3.90 5.80 -10.62
C LYS A 187 -4.41 6.90 -11.54
N ARG A 188 -5.35 7.73 -11.08
CA ARG A 188 -5.91 8.86 -11.84
C ARG A 188 -4.84 9.92 -12.16
N LEU A 189 -3.88 10.10 -11.26
CA LEU A 189 -2.74 11.00 -11.44
C LEU A 189 -1.59 10.39 -12.26
N GLY A 190 -1.71 9.13 -12.70
CA GLY A 190 -0.67 8.45 -13.47
C GLY A 190 0.48 7.89 -12.64
N PHE A 191 0.37 7.89 -11.31
CA PHE A 191 1.32 7.27 -10.38
C PHE A 191 1.07 5.76 -10.32
N VAL A 192 1.25 5.07 -11.45
CA VAL A 192 1.03 3.63 -11.51
C VAL A 192 2.33 2.92 -11.15
N THR A 193 2.29 2.17 -10.04
CA THR A 193 3.28 1.12 -9.76
C THR A 193 3.02 -0.01 -10.75
N SER A 194 3.67 0.01 -11.90
CA SER A 194 3.69 -1.15 -12.78
C SER A 194 4.46 -2.26 -12.04
N TYR A 195 3.74 -3.22 -11.48
CA TYR A 195 4.35 -4.46 -10.99
C TYR A 195 4.86 -5.22 -12.21
N TRP A 196 6.18 -5.17 -12.43
CA TRP A 196 6.92 -6.06 -13.31
C TRP A 196 7.92 -6.84 -12.46
#